data_AF-U1Q842-F1
#
_entry.id   AF-U1Q842-F1
#
_cell.length_a   1.000
_cell.length_b   1.000
_cell.length_c   1.000
_cell.angle_alpha   90.00
_cell.angle_beta   90.00
_cell.angle_gamma   90.00
#
_symmetry.space_group_name_H-M   'P 1'
#
loop_
_entity.id
_entity.type
_entity.pdbx_description
1 polymer ?
#
loop_
_entity_poly.entity_id
_entity_poly.type
_entity_poly.pdbx_seq_one_letter_code
_entity_poly.pdbx_strand_id
1 'polypeptide(L)'
;MRNEMPADVRSSLGQLLSEARNFATAGENDTAEALLESAHTVATNKLPEGTQRDRFRHGCLSASEALPDGTLAAAYIAAMERRLPEC
;
A
#
# COMPACT_ATOMS: atom_id res chain seq x y z
N MET A 1 17.94 -15.29 -8.21
CA MET A 1 17.44 -15.49 -6.83
C MET A 1 16.16 -14.70 -6.69
N ARG A 2 15.05 -15.35 -6.34
CA ARG A 2 13.76 -14.67 -6.15
C ARG A 2 13.92 -13.82 -4.88
N ASN A 3 13.94 -12.50 -5.03
CA ASN A 3 13.92 -11.56 -3.91
C ASN A 3 12.48 -11.56 -3.36
N GLU A 4 12.09 -12.70 -2.77
CA GLU A 4 10.76 -12.93 -2.24
C GLU A 4 10.54 -11.99 -1.05
N MET A 5 9.41 -11.29 -1.09
CA MET A 5 9.00 -10.39 -0.03
C MET A 5 8.92 -11.17 1.29
N PRO A 6 9.57 -10.69 2.38
CA PRO A 6 9.46 -11.33 3.68
C PRO A 6 7.99 -11.46 4.10
N ALA A 7 7.62 -12.61 4.68
CA ALA A 7 6.22 -12.92 4.99
C ALA A 7 5.60 -11.95 6.02
N ASP A 8 6.42 -11.49 6.97
CA ASP A 8 6.08 -10.45 7.94
C ASP A 8 5.80 -9.12 7.26
N VAL A 9 6.70 -8.68 6.37
CA VAL A 9 6.54 -7.44 5.59
C VAL A 9 5.29 -7.48 4.73
N ARG A 10 5.02 -8.62 4.09
CA ARG A 10 3.81 -8.84 3.32
C ARG A 10 2.56 -8.74 4.18
N SER A 11 2.53 -9.38 5.34
CA SER A 11 1.40 -9.33 6.27
C SER A 11 1.15 -7.90 6.76
N SER A 12 2.21 -7.18 7.13
CA SER A 12 2.10 -5.79 7.56
C SER A 12 1.60 -4.87 6.44
N LEU A 13 2.12 -5.01 5.22
CA LEU A 13 1.66 -4.23 4.07
C LEU A 13 0.20 -4.53 3.73
N GLY A 14 -0.20 -5.81 3.76
CA GLY A 14 -1.59 -6.20 3.53
C GLY A 14 -2.55 -5.60 4.55
N GLN A 15 -2.17 -5.60 5.83
CA GLN A 15 -2.98 -4.98 6.88
C GLN A 15 -3.09 -3.46 6.70
N LEU A 16 -1.96 -2.76 6.50
CA LEU A 16 -1.94 -1.31 6.30
C LEU A 16 -2.78 -0.89 5.09
N LEU A 17 -2.68 -1.62 3.97
CA LEU A 17 -3.48 -1.36 2.77
C LEU A 17 -4.97 -1.63 3.01
N SER A 18 -5.32 -2.74 3.66
CA SER A 18 -6.71 -3.05 3.96
C SER A 18 -7.35 -1.99 4.87
N GLU A 19 -6.63 -1.53 5.90
CA GLU A 19 -7.09 -0.46 6.77
C GLU A 19 -7.21 0.87 5.99
N ALA A 20 -6.19 1.25 5.21
CA ALA A 20 -6.21 2.47 4.40
C ALA A 20 -7.41 2.49 3.44
N ARG A 21 -7.74 1.34 2.83
CA ARG A 21 -8.92 1.21 1.97
C ARG A 21 -10.20 1.51 2.73
N ASN A 22 -10.36 0.94 3.92
CA ASN A 22 -11.56 1.13 4.73
C ASN A 22 -11.75 2.61 5.10
N PHE A 23 -10.69 3.28 5.55
CA PHE A 23 -10.75 4.70 5.87
C PHE A 23 -10.98 5.59 4.64
N ALA A 24 -10.35 5.26 3.50
CA ALA A 24 -10.60 5.97 2.23
C ALA A 24 -12.08 5.83 1.80
N THR A 25 -12.69 4.65 1.95
CA THR A 25 -14.13 4.47 1.66
C THR A 25 -15.06 5.16 2.67
N ALA A 26 -14.60 5.36 3.90
CA ALA A 26 -15.33 6.09 4.94
C ALA A 26 -15.20 7.62 4.81
N GLY A 27 -14.32 8.11 3.92
CA GLY A 27 -14.01 9.54 3.77
C GLY A 27 -13.05 10.08 4.84
N GLU A 28 -12.40 9.21 5.61
CA GLU A 28 -11.39 9.58 6.61
C GLU A 28 -10.01 9.70 5.94
N ASN A 29 -9.89 10.72 5.10
CA ASN A 29 -8.73 10.90 4.21
C ASN A 29 -7.41 11.07 4.98
N ASP A 30 -7.39 11.85 6.06
CA ASP A 30 -6.17 12.07 6.86
C ASP A 30 -5.65 10.76 7.46
N THR A 31 -6.55 9.89 7.91
CA THR A 31 -6.20 8.58 8.47
C THR A 31 -5.74 7.62 7.38
N ALA A 32 -6.43 7.61 6.23
CA ALA A 32 -6.01 6.82 5.08
C ALA A 32 -4.63 7.27 4.55
N GLU A 33 -4.34 8.57 4.55
CA GLU A 33 -3.05 9.14 4.16
C GLU A 33 -1.93 8.67 5.09
N ALA A 34 -2.13 8.74 6.42
CA ALA A 34 -1.16 8.28 7.41
C ALA A 34 -0.85 6.78 7.27
N LEU A 35 -1.85 5.96 6.93
CA LEU A 35 -1.66 4.52 6.69
C LEU A 35 -0.89 4.26 5.39
N LEU A 36 -1.16 5.02 4.33
CA LEU A 36 -0.42 4.95 3.06
C LEU A 36 1.03 5.40 3.22
N GLU A 37 1.29 6.44 4.02
CA GLU A 37 2.65 6.88 4.35
C GLU A 37 3.41 5.81 5.15
N SER A 38 2.72 5.16 6.10
CA SER A 38 3.27 4.02 6.85
C SER A 38 3.62 2.85 5.91
N ALA A 39 2.73 2.50 4.99
CA ALA A 39 2.96 1.47 3.99
C ALA A 39 4.14 1.83 3.06
N HIS A 40 4.24 3.09 2.63
CA HIS A 40 5.35 3.60 1.84
C HIS A 40 6.69 3.47 2.59
N THR A 41 6.70 3.79 3.89
CA THR A 41 7.88 3.69 4.75
C THR A 41 8.31 2.24 4.96
N VAL A 42 7.37 1.34 5.23
CA VAL A 42 7.63 -0.11 5.35
C VAL A 42 8.18 -0.64 4.03
N ALA A 43 7.56 -0.32 2.90
CA ALA A 43 8.03 -0.74 1.58
C ALA A 43 9.46 -0.25 1.31
N THR A 44 9.74 1.01 1.62
CA THR A 44 11.07 1.63 1.42
C THR A 44 12.14 0.98 2.28
N ASN A 45 11.84 0.72 3.55
CA ASN A 45 12.83 0.22 4.53
C ASN A 45 13.00 -1.29 4.51
N LYS A 46 11.98 -2.05 4.11
CA LYS A 46 11.93 -3.51 4.30
C LYS A 46 11.95 -4.32 3.02
N LEU A 47 11.47 -3.77 1.90
CA LEU A 47 11.57 -4.47 0.62
C LEU A 47 12.99 -4.31 0.07
N PRO A 48 13.56 -5.32 -0.60
CA PRO A 48 14.83 -5.19 -1.28
C PRO A 48 14.75 -4.20 -2.46
N GLU A 49 15.90 -3.68 -2.88
CA GLU A 49 15.99 -2.76 -4.02
C GLU A 49 15.49 -3.44 -5.29
N GLY A 50 14.72 -2.68 -6.08
CA GLY A 50 14.23 -3.12 -7.37
C GLY A 50 12.77 -2.76 -7.64
N THR A 51 12.29 -3.28 -8.77
CA THR A 51 11.01 -2.89 -9.36
C THR A 51 9.80 -3.08 -8.42
N GLN A 52 9.84 -4.07 -7.52
CA GLN A 52 8.75 -4.30 -6.55
C GLN A 52 8.63 -3.13 -5.57
N ARG A 53 9.75 -2.66 -5.02
CA ARG A 53 9.80 -1.52 -4.09
C ARG A 53 9.32 -0.25 -4.78
N ASP A 54 9.83 0.02 -5.98
CA ASP A 54 9.48 1.24 -6.72
C ASP A 54 7.99 1.28 -7.08
N ARG A 55 7.43 0.14 -7.49
CA ARG A 55 5.98 0.02 -7.74
C ARG A 55 5.15 0.22 -6.50
N PHE A 56 5.57 -0.32 -5.35
CA PHE A 56 4.87 -0.10 -4.09
C PHE A 56 4.89 1.36 -3.67
N ARG A 57 6.05 2.02 -3.78
CA ARG A 57 6.20 3.43 -3.48
C ARG A 57 5.31 4.30 -4.37
N HIS A 58 5.34 4.05 -5.67
CA HIS A 58 4.49 4.75 -6.63
C HIS A 58 3.00 4.51 -6.34
N GLY A 59 2.61 3.27 -6.03
CA GLY A 59 1.23 2.93 -5.67
C GLY A 59 0.73 3.67 -4.43
N CYS A 60 1.54 3.78 -3.38
CA CYS A 60 1.18 4.53 -2.18
C CYS A 60 0.95 6.01 -2.52
N LEU A 61 1.85 6.60 -3.31
CA LEU A 61 1.75 8.01 -3.71
C LEU A 61 0.50 8.27 -4.55
N SER A 62 0.22 7.43 -5.55
CA SER A 62 -0.98 7.55 -6.39
C SER A 62 -2.28 7.33 -5.61
N ALA A 63 -2.27 6.44 -4.62
CA ALA A 63 -3.41 6.26 -3.73
C ALA A 63 -3.65 7.49 -2.84
N SER A 64 -2.58 8.10 -2.31
CA SER A 64 -2.66 9.33 -1.52
C SER A 64 -3.18 10.51 -2.35
N GLU A 65 -2.67 10.69 -3.57
CA GLU A 65 -3.16 11.72 -4.50
C GLU A 65 -4.64 11.52 -4.88
N ALA A 66 -5.11 10.27 -4.85
CA ALA A 66 -6.50 9.93 -5.14
C ALA A 66 -7.44 10.05 -3.94
N LEU A 67 -6.96 10.28 -2.71
CA LEU A 67 -7.81 10.37 -1.50
C LEU A 67 -8.98 11.37 -1.59
N PRO A 68 -8.90 12.50 -2.32
CA PRO A 68 -10.08 13.34 -2.55
C PRO A 68 -11.25 12.60 -3.22
N ASP A 69 -10.96 11.53 -3.97
CA ASP A 69 -11.93 10.55 -4.47
C ASP A 69 -11.70 9.20 -3.77
N GLY A 70 -12.38 8.99 -2.63
CA GLY A 70 -12.24 7.77 -1.83
C GLY A 70 -12.51 6.47 -2.60
N THR A 71 -13.34 6.50 -3.65
CA THR A 71 -13.58 5.32 -4.50
C THR A 71 -12.36 5.03 -5.38
N LEU A 72 -11.77 6.06 -5.98
CA LEU A 72 -10.55 5.95 -6.77
C LEU A 72 -9.37 5.52 -5.91
N ALA A 73 -9.20 6.11 -4.72
CA ALA A 73 -8.17 5.71 -3.76
C ALA A 73 -8.32 4.23 -3.36
N ALA A 74 -9.54 3.80 -3.02
CA ALA A 74 -9.82 2.41 -2.69
C ALA A 74 -9.49 1.44 -3.85
N ALA A 75 -9.75 1.85 -5.10
CA ALA A 75 -9.42 1.06 -6.28
C ALA A 75 -7.90 0.91 -6.47
N TYR A 76 -7.13 1.98 -6.26
CA TYR A 76 -5.65 1.92 -6.27
C TYR A 76 -5.13 0.99 -5.18
N ILE A 77 -5.64 1.12 -3.96
CA ILE A 77 -5.23 0.31 -2.82
C ILE A 77 -5.54 -1.18 -3.08
N ALA A 78 -6.73 -1.50 -3.57
CA ALA A 78 -7.10 -2.87 -3.93
C ALA A 78 -6.22 -3.45 -5.05
N ALA A 79 -5.80 -2.63 -6.01
CA ALA A 79 -4.85 -3.05 -7.04
C ALA A 79 -3.46 -3.34 -6.47
N MET A 80 -3.05 -2.66 -5.39
CA MET A 80 -1.80 -2.95 -4.68
C MET A 80 -1.88 -4.25 -3.89
N GLU A 81 -3.00 -4.49 -3.19
CA GLU A 81 -3.22 -5.73 -2.43
C GLU A 81 -3.10 -6.97 -3.34
N ARG A 82 -3.69 -6.92 -4.54
CA ARG A 82 -3.61 -8.03 -5.53
C ARG A 82 -2.20 -8.32 -6.04
N ARG A 83 -1.25 -7.40 -5.84
CA ARG A 83 0.16 -7.56 -6.24
C ARG A 83 1.03 -8.11 -5.11
N LEU A 84 0.48 -8.27 -3.89
CA LEU A 84 1.15 -9.01 -2.84
C LEU A 84 1.19 -10.49 -3.23
N PRO A 85 2.35 -11.17 -3.14
CA PRO A 85 2.44 -12.58 -3.50
C PRO A 85 1.51 -13.43 -2.62
N GLU A 86 0.78 -14.35 -3.26
CA GLU A 86 -0.05 -15.35 -2.60
C GLU A 86 0.84 -16.28 -1.75
N CYS A 87 0.33 -16.80 -0.62
CA CYS A 87 1.06 -17.76 0.21
C CYS A 87 1.36 -19.05 -0.57
#